data_AF-A0A6M6DZ15-F1
#
_entry.id   AF-A0A6M6DZ15-F1
#
_cell.length_a   1.000
_cell.length_b   1.000
_cell.length_c   1.000
_cell.angle_alpha   90.00
_cell.angle_beta   90.00
_cell.angle_gamma   90.00
#
_symmetry.space_group_name_H-M   'P 1'
#
loop_
_entity.id
_entity.type
_entity.pdbx_description
1 polymer ?
#
loop_
_entity_poly.entity_id
_entity_poly.type
_entity_poly.pdbx_seq_one_letter_code
_entity_poly.pdbx_strand_id
1 'polypeptide(L)'
;MKTFSIISVGLCIVGFALLLSNYLNPKFNELVVMVGFIAMLVGTIFSFLAFAKNEAGFLKFIAAGAFFVVTFLVCALEPFQVIRMMAWLKN
;
A
#
# COMPACT_ATOMS: atom_id res chain seq x y z
N MET A 1 -13.99 15.08 -12.48
CA MET A 1 -14.42 14.18 -11.39
C MET A 1 -13.15 13.65 -10.74
N LYS A 2 -13.06 13.59 -9.40
CA LYS A 2 -11.84 13.18 -8.67
C LYS A 2 -11.84 11.69 -8.32
N THR A 3 -12.48 10.88 -9.15
CA THR A 3 -12.85 9.49 -8.82
C THR A 3 -11.59 8.63 -8.65
N PHE A 4 -10.59 8.81 -9.51
CA PHE A 4 -9.33 8.06 -9.40
C PHE A 4 -8.53 8.47 -8.16
N SER A 5 -8.52 9.77 -7.84
CA SER A 5 -7.86 10.25 -6.62
C SER A 5 -8.55 9.82 -5.32
N ILE A 6 -9.87 9.59 -5.32
CA ILE A 6 -10.58 9.08 -4.14
C ILE A 6 -10.32 7.58 -3.98
N ILE A 7 -10.38 6.83 -5.08
CA ILE A 7 -10.10 5.38 -5.09
C ILE A 7 -8.67 5.11 -4.63
N SER A 8 -7.68 5.88 -5.11
CA SER A 8 -6.28 5.71 -4.70
C SER A 8 -6.06 5.90 -3.21
N VAL A 9 -6.67 6.94 -2.63
CA VAL A 9 -6.60 7.23 -1.19
C VAL A 9 -7.30 6.15 -0.39
N GLY A 10 -8.49 5.71 -0.81
CA GLY A 10 -9.21 4.61 -0.16
C GLY A 10 -8.39 3.32 -0.13
N LEU A 11 -7.79 2.94 -1.25
CA LEU A 11 -6.89 1.79 -1.35
C LEU A 11 -5.64 1.93 -0.46
N CYS A 12 -5.04 3.12 -0.39
CA CYS A 12 -3.92 3.37 0.52
C CYS A 12 -4.30 3.22 1.99
N ILE A 13 -5.46 3.74 2.41
CA ILE A 13 -5.95 3.61 3.79
C ILE A 13 -6.18 2.14 4.13
N VAL A 14 -6.83 1.39 3.23
CA VAL A 14 -7.06 -0.05 3.41
C VAL A 14 -5.75 -0.82 3.48
N GLY A 15 -4.82 -0.57 2.56
CA GLY A 15 -3.51 -1.23 2.54
C GLY A 15 -2.70 -0.96 3.80
N PHE A 16 -2.66 0.29 4.26
CA PHE A 16 -2.00 0.66 5.51
C PHE A 16 -2.66 -0.01 6.73
N ALA A 17 -3.99 -0.01 6.81
CA ALA A 17 -4.71 -0.65 7.90
C ALA A 17 -4.43 -2.16 7.98
N LEU A 18 -4.33 -2.85 6.84
CA LEU A 18 -3.97 -4.27 6.79
C LEU A 18 -2.54 -4.50 7.29
N LEU A 19 -1.57 -3.71 6.82
CA LEU A 19 -0.17 -3.83 7.26
C LEU A 19 -0.02 -3.53 8.75
N LEU A 20 -0.70 -2.49 9.24
CA LEU A 20 -0.71 -2.14 10.67
C LEU A 20 -1.38 -3.24 11.50
N SER A 21 -2.48 -3.82 11.02
CA SER A 21 -3.14 -4.93 11.72
C SER A 21 -2.22 -6.13 11.85
N ASN A 22 -1.43 -6.45 10.81
CA ASN A 22 -0.45 -7.53 10.89
C ASN A 22 0.68 -7.20 11.88
N TYR A 23 1.17 -5.96 11.90
CA TYR A 23 2.21 -5.53 12.84
C TYR A 23 1.77 -5.63 14.31
N LEU A 24 0.50 -5.35 14.60
CA LEU A 24 -0.07 -5.47 15.95
C LEU A 24 -0.36 -6.92 16.35
N ASN A 25 -0.38 -7.86 15.40
CA ASN A 25 -0.66 -9.26 15.68
C ASN A 25 0.64 -10.02 15.99
N PRO A 26 0.70 -10.79 17.10
CA PRO A 26 1.87 -11.57 17.46
C PRO A 26 2.12 -12.76 16.51
N LYS A 27 1.10 -13.17 15.74
CA LYS A 27 1.22 -14.15 14.67
C LYS A 27 1.28 -13.41 13.34
N PHE A 28 2.39 -13.58 12.62
CA PHE A 28 2.51 -13.06 11.27
C PHE A 28 1.50 -13.75 10.36
N ASN A 29 0.77 -12.96 9.58
CA ASN A 29 -0.20 -13.45 8.61
C ASN A 29 0.22 -12.99 7.21
N GLU A 30 0.83 -13.91 6.46
CA GLU A 30 1.40 -13.67 5.14
C GLU A 30 0.36 -13.13 4.16
N LEU A 31 -0.86 -13.67 4.20
CA LEU A 31 -1.96 -13.26 3.33
C LEU A 31 -2.37 -11.80 3.57
N VAL A 32 -2.50 -11.39 4.84
CA VAL A 32 -2.88 -10.02 5.20
C VAL A 32 -1.82 -9.03 4.71
N VAL A 33 -0.55 -9.38 4.88
CA VAL A 33 0.56 -8.54 4.42
C VAL A 33 0.58 -8.45 2.90
N MET A 34 0.41 -9.57 2.20
CA MET A 34 0.40 -9.61 0.74
C MET A 34 -0.74 -8.76 0.17
N VAL A 35 -1.96 -8.92 0.70
CA VAL A 35 -3.12 -8.13 0.28
C VAL A 35 -2.90 -6.64 0.61
N GLY A 36 -2.31 -6.34 1.77
CA GLY A 36 -1.95 -4.96 2.15
C GLY A 36 -1.00 -4.30 1.15
N PHE A 37 0.07 -5.00 0.75
CA PHE A 37 1.01 -4.52 -0.26
C PHE A 37 0.37 -4.34 -1.64
N ILE A 38 -0.45 -5.31 -2.07
CA ILE A 38 -1.16 -5.23 -3.35
C ILE A 38 -2.11 -4.02 -3.35
N ALA A 39 -2.88 -3.82 -2.27
CA ALA A 39 -3.77 -2.68 -2.13
C ALA A 39 -3.01 -1.34 -2.23
N MET A 40 -1.87 -1.23 -1.55
CA MET A 40 -1.01 -0.05 -1.61
C MET A 40 -0.41 0.17 -3.02
N LEU A 41 0.04 -0.89 -3.70
CA LEU A 41 0.52 -0.82 -5.09
C LEU A 41 -0.57 -0.35 -6.05
N VAL A 42 -1.76 -0.96 -5.98
CA VAL A 42 -2.90 -0.59 -6.83
C VAL A 42 -3.35 0.84 -6.56
N GLY A 43 -3.39 1.26 -5.29
CA GLY A 43 -3.66 2.65 -4.91
C GLY A 43 -2.67 3.63 -5.53
N THR A 44 -1.39 3.27 -5.57
CA THR A 44 -0.34 4.08 -6.20
C THR A 44 -0.51 4.18 -7.71
N ILE A 45 -0.84 3.07 -8.38
CA ILE A 45 -1.14 3.05 -9.82
C ILE A 45 -2.32 3.98 -10.13
N PHE A 46 -3.38 3.97 -9.30
CA PHE A 46 -4.51 4.89 -9.43
C PHE A 46 -4.10 6.35 -9.20
N SER A 47 -3.14 6.61 -8.31
CA SER A 47 -2.53 7.93 -8.13
C SER A 47 -1.87 8.41 -9.43
N PHE A 48 -1.06 7.56 -10.08
CA PHE A 48 -0.44 7.88 -11.38
C PHE A 48 -1.46 8.06 -12.51
N LEU A 49 -2.54 7.29 -12.52
CA LEU A 49 -3.66 7.49 -13.46
C LEU A 49 -4.35 8.84 -13.23
N ALA A 50 -4.53 9.28 -11.98
CA ALA A 50 -5.06 10.60 -11.66
C ALA A 50 -4.12 11.74 -12.12
N PHE A 51 -2.80 11.52 -12.10
CA PHE A 51 -1.83 12.42 -12.73
C PHE A 51 -2.01 12.48 -14.24
N ALA A 52 -2.04 11.34 -14.92
CA ALA A 52 -2.19 11.27 -16.37
C ALA A 52 -3.51 11.93 -16.84
N LYS A 53 -4.57 11.84 -16.03
CA LYS A 53 -5.87 12.47 -16.29
C LYS A 53 -5.98 13.93 -15.85
N ASN A 54 -4.88 14.54 -15.39
CA ASN A 54 -4.84 15.93 -14.91
C ASN A 54 -5.93 16.25 -13.86
N GLU A 55 -6.24 15.32 -12.95
CA GLU A 55 -7.21 15.60 -11.89
C GLU A 55 -6.72 16.76 -11.00
N ALA A 56 -7.60 17.72 -10.71
CA ALA A 56 -7.24 18.90 -9.93
C ALA A 56 -7.18 18.60 -8.42
N GLY A 57 -6.13 19.08 -7.75
CA GLY A 57 -5.97 19.03 -6.29
C GLY A 57 -4.76 18.25 -5.81
N PHE A 58 -4.48 18.35 -4.51
CA PHE A 58 -3.32 17.76 -3.85
C PHE A 58 -3.49 16.26 -3.52
N LEU A 59 -4.73 15.76 -3.46
CA LEU A 59 -5.06 14.37 -3.11
C LEU A 59 -4.33 13.32 -3.99
N LYS A 60 -4.03 13.66 -5.24
CA LYS A 60 -3.28 12.80 -6.17
C LYS A 60 -1.82 12.56 -5.78
N PHE A 61 -1.24 13.40 -4.93
CA PHE A 61 0.13 13.22 -4.43
C PHE A 61 0.18 12.40 -3.14
N ILE A 62 -0.90 12.44 -2.34
CA ILE A 62 -0.94 11.84 -1.02
C ILE A 62 -0.80 10.32 -1.09
N ALA A 63 -1.54 9.65 -1.99
CA ALA A 63 -1.48 8.19 -2.10
C ALA A 63 -0.10 7.71 -2.56
N ALA A 64 0.49 8.36 -3.56
CA ALA A 64 1.86 8.06 -4.01
C ALA A 64 2.90 8.31 -2.90
N GLY A 65 2.82 9.44 -2.19
CA GLY A 65 3.73 9.73 -1.08
C GLY A 65 3.59 8.73 0.06
N ALA A 66 2.34 8.40 0.44
CA ALA A 66 2.05 7.42 1.49
C ALA A 66 2.59 6.04 1.13
N PHE A 67 2.48 5.61 -0.13
CA PHE A 67 3.06 4.34 -0.58
C PHE A 67 4.57 4.26 -0.32
N PHE A 68 5.32 5.28 -0.74
CA PHE A 68 6.78 5.28 -0.55
C PHE A 68 7.15 5.32 0.93
N VAL A 69 6.47 6.14 1.73
CA VAL A 69 6.74 6.24 3.17
C VAL A 69 6.43 4.92 3.88
N VAL A 70 5.27 4.31 3.61
CA VAL A 70 4.88 3.04 4.26
C VAL A 70 5.80 1.91 3.83
N THR A 71 6.12 1.81 2.54
CA THR A 71 7.04 0.78 2.04
C THR A 71 8.43 0.95 2.63
N PHE A 72 8.92 2.19 2.75
CA PHE A 72 10.19 2.49 3.41
C PHE A 72 10.19 2.06 4.88
N LEU A 73 9.12 2.37 5.62
CA LEU A 73 8.98 1.95 7.02
C LEU A 73 8.95 0.43 7.15
N VAL A 74 8.24 -0.27 6.28
CA VAL A 74 8.23 -1.75 6.29
C VAL A 74 9.63 -2.31 6.02
N CYS A 75 10.33 -1.81 5.01
CA CYS A 75 11.70 -2.25 4.72
C CYS A 75 12.68 -1.92 5.86
N ALA A 76 12.48 -0.81 6.58
CA ALA A 76 13.36 -0.39 7.68
C ALA A 76 13.10 -1.17 8.98
N LEU A 77 11.82 -1.42 9.31
CA LEU A 77 11.42 -2.08 10.56
C LEU A 77 11.42 -3.61 10.44
N GLU A 78 11.02 -4.13 9.29
CA GLU A 78 10.94 -5.57 9.01
C GLU A 78 11.56 -5.91 7.64
N PRO A 79 12.90 -5.81 7.49
CA PRO A 79 13.58 -5.98 6.20
C PRO A 79 13.33 -7.36 5.55
N PHE A 80 13.07 -8.39 6.35
CA PHE A 80 12.79 -9.74 5.87
C PHE A 80 11.32 -10.01 5.57
N GLN A 81 10.42 -9.05 5.80
CA GLN A 81 8.97 -9.22 5.59
C GLN A 81 8.65 -9.58 4.14
N VAL A 82 9.31 -8.91 3.19
CA VAL A 82 9.13 -9.19 1.74
C VAL A 82 9.66 -10.57 1.37
N ILE A 83 10.82 -10.96 1.91
CA ILE A 83 11.41 -12.28 1.68
C ILE A 83 10.52 -13.38 2.26
N ARG A 84 9.96 -13.17 3.46
CA ARG A 84 9.08 -14.14 4.12
C ARG A 84 7.77 -14.35 3.34
N MET A 85 7.19 -13.30 2.78
CA MET A 85 6.05 -13.43 1.86
C MET A 85 6.41 -14.23 0.60
N MET A 86 7.56 -13.96 -0.02
CA MET A 86 7.99 -14.69 -1.22
C MET A 86 8.24 -16.18 -0.92
N ALA A 87 8.79 -16.50 0.25
CA ALA A 87 8.99 -17.87 0.69
C ALA A 87 7.66 -18.61 0.92
N TRP A 88 6.67 -17.94 1.52
CA TRP A 88 5.33 -18.50 1.70
C TRP A 88 4.62 -18.75 0.37
N LEU A 89 4.70 -17.83 -0.59
CA LEU A 89 4.06 -17.98 -1.90
C LEU A 89 4.59 -19.19 -2.70
N LYS A 90 5.84 -19.60 -2.43
CA LYS A 90 6.47 -20.75 -3.08
C LYS A 90 5.96 -22.09 -2.52
N ASN A 91 5.44 -22.10 -1.30
CA ASN A 91 5.14 -23.29 -0.52
C ASN A 91 3.64 -23.61 -0.51
#